data_AF-A0A0Q4G8Y8-F1
#
_entry.id   AF-A0A0Q4G8Y8-F1
#
_cell.length_a   1.000
_cell.length_b   1.000
_cell.length_c   1.000
_cell.angle_alpha   90.00
_cell.angle_beta   90.00
_cell.angle_gamma   90.00
#
_symmetry.space_group_name_H-M   'P 1'
#
loop_
_entity.id
_entity.type
_entity.pdbx_description
1 polymer ?
#
loop_
_entity_poly.entity_id
_entity_poly.type
_entity_poly.pdbx_seq_one_letter_code
_entity_poly.pdbx_strand_id
1 'polypeptide(L)'
;MTPYDAALRIAERKLDAVRTAIGLIVAELERIEHARIAIETSLTREAELASRDHRLTTEHFFVHARDQHQQLVGARAAAHVQLEALRRKAVADYGAQVALEGAAAEFRAAADRARDAAEQSALDDRIGARHAARRRAGAGVAATAAP
;
A
#
# COMPACT_ATOMS: atom_id res chain seq x y z
N MET A 1 4.64 -20.79 6.23
CA MET A 1 4.37 -19.95 5.05
C MET A 1 2.93 -20.18 4.66
N THR A 2 2.07 -19.15 4.72
CA THR A 2 0.67 -19.25 4.28
C THR A 2 0.59 -19.04 2.77
N PRO A 3 -0.45 -19.54 2.08
CA PRO A 3 -0.65 -19.27 0.65
C PRO A 3 -0.80 -17.77 0.32
N TYR A 4 -1.08 -16.93 1.32
CA TYR A 4 -1.24 -15.48 1.16
C TYR A 4 0.07 -14.69 1.30
N ASP A 5 1.14 -15.29 1.85
CA ASP A 5 2.40 -14.58 2.16
C ASP A 5 3.04 -13.97 0.90
N ALA A 6 2.97 -14.66 -0.24
CA ALA A 6 3.50 -14.15 -1.50
C ALA A 6 2.67 -12.99 -2.05
N ALA A 7 1.34 -13.06 -1.92
CA ALA A 7 0.42 -12.02 -2.36
C ALA A 7 0.57 -10.75 -1.50
N LEU A 8 0.71 -10.90 -0.18
CA LEU A 8 0.95 -9.79 0.74
C LEU A 8 2.27 -9.07 0.41
N ARG A 9 3.36 -9.80 0.21
CA ARG A 9 4.65 -9.20 -0.22
C ARG A 9 4.58 -8.47 -1.56
N ILE A 10 3.69 -8.89 -2.46
CA ILE A 10 3.48 -8.19 -3.73
C ILE A 10 2.68 -6.90 -3.49
N ALA A 11 1.65 -6.97 -2.63
CA ALA A 11 0.83 -5.81 -2.27
C ALA A 11 1.67 -4.72 -1.58
N GLU A 12 2.49 -5.10 -0.60
CA GLU A 12 3.42 -4.19 0.09
C GLU A 12 4.36 -3.49 -0.91
N ARG A 13 5.00 -4.25 -1.81
CA ARG A 13 5.89 -3.68 -2.83
C ARG A 13 5.18 -2.74 -3.79
N LYS A 14 3.90 -3.00 -4.12
CA LYS A 14 3.10 -2.09 -4.94
C LYS A 14 2.83 -0.77 -4.22
N LEU A 15 2.48 -0.81 -2.94
CA LEU A 15 2.29 0.39 -2.13
C LEU A 15 3.57 1.20 -1.99
N ASP A 16 4.70 0.53 -1.73
CA ASP A 16 6.01 1.20 -1.64
C ASP A 16 6.36 1.90 -2.95
N ALA A 17 6.17 1.23 -4.09
CA ALA A 17 6.42 1.83 -5.41
C ALA A 17 5.55 3.07 -5.65
N VAL A 18 4.26 3.04 -5.25
CA VAL A 18 3.37 4.20 -5.38
C VAL A 18 3.79 5.33 -4.44
N ARG A 19 4.17 5.02 -3.20
CA ARG A 19 4.66 6.00 -2.23
C ARG A 19 5.91 6.71 -2.76
N THR A 20 6.86 5.96 -3.31
CA THR A 20 8.06 6.53 -3.95
C THR A 20 7.69 7.43 -5.12
N ALA A 21 6.78 6.97 -6.00
CA ALA A 21 6.34 7.77 -7.15
C ALA A 21 5.66 9.08 -6.72
N ILE A 22 4.81 9.05 -5.69
CA ILE A 22 4.20 10.26 -5.13
C ILE A 22 5.28 11.21 -4.60
N GLY A 23 6.28 10.70 -3.88
CA GLY A 23 7.39 11.51 -3.38
C GLY A 23 8.16 12.22 -4.50
N LEU A 24 8.42 11.52 -5.61
CA LEU A 24 9.08 12.10 -6.78
C LEU A 24 8.27 13.24 -7.42
N ILE A 25 6.95 13.07 -7.55
CA ILE A 25 6.08 14.10 -8.12
C ILE A 25 5.94 15.31 -7.18
N VAL A 26 5.91 15.09 -5.86
CA VAL A 26 5.92 16.19 -4.88
C VAL A 26 7.22 16.99 -5.00
N ALA A 27 8.37 16.32 -5.09
CA ALA A 27 9.65 16.99 -5.30
C ALA A 27 9.73 17.75 -6.64
N GLU A 28 9.10 17.24 -7.71
CA GLU A 28 8.95 17.97 -8.97
C GLU A 28 8.10 19.23 -8.81
N LEU A 29 6.96 19.15 -8.13
CA LEU A 29 6.11 20.31 -7.85
C LEU A 29 6.84 21.39 -7.04
N GLU A 30 7.64 20.98 -6.05
CA GLU A 30 8.50 21.90 -5.29
C GLU A 30 9.55 22.57 -6.19
N ARG A 31 10.21 21.81 -7.07
CA ARG A 31 11.15 22.39 -8.05
C ARG A 31 10.49 23.40 -8.99
N ILE A 32 9.28 23.09 -9.47
CA ILE A 32 8.50 23.99 -10.32
C ILE A 32 8.17 25.28 -9.56
N GLU A 33 7.77 25.18 -8.29
CA GLU A 33 7.46 26.35 -7.46
C GLU A 33 8.70 27.23 -7.23
N HIS A 34 9.85 26.62 -6.92
CA HIS A 34 11.11 27.36 -6.79
C HIS A 34 11.51 28.05 -8.10
N ALA A 35 11.35 27.39 -9.24
CA ALA A 35 11.63 27.98 -10.55
C ALA A 35 10.69 29.17 -10.84
N ARG A 36 9.41 29.07 -10.47
CA ARG A 36 8.45 30.17 -10.59
C ARG A 36 8.88 31.39 -9.77
N ILE A 37 9.19 31.19 -8.49
CA ILE A 37 9.63 32.26 -7.58
C ILE A 37 10.91 32.94 -8.13
N ALA A 38 11.83 32.15 -8.70
CA ALA A 38 13.07 32.69 -9.28
C ALA A 38 12.80 33.57 -10.52
N ILE A 39 11.86 33.18 -11.38
CA ILE A 39 11.45 33.99 -12.54
C ILE A 39 10.73 35.26 -12.08
N GLU A 40 9.80 35.16 -11.13
CA GLU A 40 9.09 36.32 -10.56
C GLU A 40 10.08 37.32 -9.96
N THR A 41 11.07 36.83 -9.19
CA THR A 41 12.13 37.68 -8.62
C THR A 41 12.96 38.36 -9.70
N SER A 42 13.31 37.63 -10.76
CA SER A 42 14.07 38.18 -11.89
C SER A 42 13.27 39.24 -12.64
N LEU A 43 11.97 39.02 -12.84
CA LEU A 43 11.06 39.98 -13.47
C LEU A 43 10.94 41.27 -12.65
N THR A 44 10.81 41.18 -11.33
CA THR A 44 10.76 42.36 -10.46
C THR A 44 12.06 43.17 -10.56
N ARG A 45 13.23 42.50 -10.55
CA ARG A 45 14.52 43.19 -10.70
C ARG A 45 14.65 43.88 -12.06
N GLU A 46 14.26 43.23 -13.14
CA GLU A 46 14.31 43.82 -14.48
C GLU A 46 13.36 45.03 -14.59
N ALA A 47 12.16 44.93 -14.01
CA ALA A 47 11.21 46.05 -13.96
C ALA A 47 11.76 47.24 -13.17
N GLU A 48 12.45 47.00 -12.04
CA GLU A 48 13.13 48.06 -11.29
C GLU A 48 14.25 48.73 -12.09
N LEU A 49 15.06 47.96 -12.83
CA LEU A 49 16.12 48.50 -13.68
C LEU A 49 15.55 49.35 -14.83
N ALA A 50 14.52 48.85 -15.51
CA ALA A 50 13.83 49.56 -16.59
C ALA A 50 13.17 50.87 -16.08
N SER A 51 12.70 50.89 -14.84
CA SER A 51 12.14 52.11 -14.22
C SER A 51 13.18 53.21 -13.99
N ARG A 52 14.46 52.82 -13.85
CA ARG A 52 15.59 53.74 -13.61
C ARG A 52 16.23 54.22 -14.91
N ASP A 53 16.26 53.37 -15.93
CA ASP A 53 16.70 53.72 -17.27
C ASP A 53 15.96 52.89 -18.32
N HIS A 54 15.08 53.54 -19.07
CA HIS A 54 14.24 52.89 -20.07
C HIS A 54 15.06 52.28 -21.23
N ARG A 55 16.33 52.68 -21.41
CA ARG A 55 17.23 52.13 -22.44
C ARG A 55 17.82 50.78 -22.05
N LEU A 56 17.73 50.39 -20.78
CA LEU A 56 18.21 49.11 -20.26
C LEU A 56 17.16 47.99 -20.43
N THR A 57 15.94 48.31 -20.85
CA THR A 57 14.85 47.34 -21.00
C THR A 57 15.17 46.32 -22.09
N THR A 58 15.31 45.05 -21.73
CA THR A 58 15.54 43.98 -22.70
C THR A 58 14.22 43.31 -23.09
N GLU A 59 13.62 43.70 -24.22
CA GLU A 59 12.35 43.11 -24.71
C GLU A 59 12.43 41.58 -24.85
N HIS A 60 13.60 41.07 -25.26
CA HIS A 60 13.88 39.62 -25.35
C HIS A 60 13.79 38.90 -24.00
N PHE A 61 14.15 39.56 -22.89
CA PHE A 61 14.06 38.98 -21.55
C PHE A 61 12.59 38.74 -21.15
N PHE A 62 11.71 39.71 -21.39
CA PHE A 62 10.29 39.57 -21.06
C PHE A 62 9.59 38.50 -21.90
N VAL A 63 9.93 38.40 -23.19
CA VAL A 63 9.42 37.32 -24.06
C VAL A 63 9.83 35.95 -23.53
N HIS A 64 11.11 35.79 -23.18
CA HIS A 64 11.65 34.54 -22.64
C HIS A 64 11.02 34.20 -21.27
N ALA A 65 10.93 35.17 -20.36
CA ALA A 65 10.32 34.95 -19.04
C ALA A 65 8.84 34.55 -19.15
N ARG A 66 8.10 35.12 -20.11
CA ARG A 66 6.71 34.74 -20.37
C ARG A 66 6.58 33.30 -20.89
N ASP A 67 7.43 32.91 -21.82
CA ASP A 67 7.45 31.53 -22.35
C ASP A 67 7.80 30.53 -21.24
N GLN A 68 8.85 30.80 -20.46
CA GLN A 68 9.21 29.98 -19.30
C GLN A 68 8.08 29.87 -18.28
N HIS A 69 7.37 30.97 -18.01
CA HIS A 69 6.21 30.93 -17.12
C HIS A 69 5.10 30.02 -17.67
N GLN A 70 4.78 30.10 -18.97
CA GLN A 70 3.78 29.25 -19.60
C GLN A 70 4.17 27.76 -19.53
N GLN A 71 5.45 27.46 -19.77
CA GLN A 71 5.99 26.10 -19.64
C GLN A 71 5.85 25.58 -18.21
N LEU A 72 6.19 26.39 -17.20
CA LEU A 72 6.05 26.00 -15.78
C LEU A 72 4.59 25.77 -15.38
N VAL A 73 3.64 26.56 -15.89
CA VAL A 73 2.20 26.36 -15.66
C VAL A 73 1.73 25.04 -16.25
N GLY A 74 2.14 24.74 -17.50
CA GLY A 74 1.86 23.46 -18.14
C GLY A 74 2.45 22.27 -17.38
N ALA A 75 3.72 22.38 -16.98
CA ALA A 75 4.41 21.36 -16.18
C ALA A 75 3.73 21.12 -14.83
N ARG A 76 3.33 22.19 -14.13
CA ARG A 76 2.60 22.11 -12.86
C ARG A 76 1.26 21.40 -13.02
N ALA A 77 0.50 21.75 -14.05
CA ALA A 77 -0.79 21.12 -14.34
C ALA A 77 -0.61 19.61 -14.62
N ALA A 78 0.37 19.25 -15.45
CA ALA A 78 0.70 17.86 -15.74
C ALA A 78 1.12 17.09 -14.48
N ALA A 79 1.99 17.67 -13.64
CA ALA A 79 2.42 17.07 -12.39
C ALA A 79 1.25 16.87 -11.40
N HIS A 80 0.31 17.82 -11.31
CA HIS A 80 -0.91 17.65 -10.51
C HIS A 80 -1.80 16.52 -11.01
N VAL A 81 -2.01 16.40 -12.33
CA VAL A 81 -2.79 15.30 -12.91
C VAL A 81 -2.14 13.94 -12.59
N GLN A 82 -0.82 13.86 -12.70
CA GLN A 82 -0.07 12.65 -12.33
C GLN A 82 -0.19 12.33 -10.84
N LEU A 83 -0.08 13.34 -9.97
CA LEU A 83 -0.24 13.17 -8.52
C LEU A 83 -1.62 12.62 -8.17
N GLU A 84 -2.68 13.16 -8.77
CA GLU A 84 -4.04 12.68 -8.56
C GLU A 84 -4.24 11.25 -9.06
N ALA A 85 -3.65 10.89 -10.20
CA ALA A 85 -3.66 9.51 -10.68
C ALA A 85 -2.94 8.55 -9.71
N LEU A 86 -1.79 8.95 -9.18
CA LEU A 86 -1.04 8.16 -8.19
C LEU A 86 -1.79 8.03 -6.86
N ARG A 87 -2.47 9.09 -6.40
CA ARG A 87 -3.32 9.04 -5.19
C ARG A 87 -4.47 8.05 -5.36
N ARG A 88 -5.18 8.08 -6.49
CA ARG A 88 -6.22 7.10 -6.81
C ARG A 88 -5.66 5.67 -6.83
N LYS A 89 -4.48 5.48 -7.44
CA LYS A 89 -3.79 4.19 -7.45
C LYS A 89 -3.42 3.73 -6.04
N ALA A 90 -2.93 4.62 -5.19
CA ALA A 90 -2.59 4.32 -3.80
C ALA A 90 -3.81 3.82 -3.02
N VAL A 91 -4.96 4.50 -3.17
CA VAL A 91 -6.23 4.08 -2.53
C VAL A 91 -6.64 2.68 -3.00
N ALA A 92 -6.55 2.42 -4.31
CA ALA A 92 -6.90 1.11 -4.87
C ALA A 92 -5.97 -0.01 -4.37
N ASP A 93 -4.65 0.23 -4.42
CA ASP A 93 -3.65 -0.75 -3.96
C ASP A 93 -3.76 -1.01 -2.44
N TYR A 94 -4.05 0.03 -1.65
CA TYR A 94 -4.27 -0.11 -0.21
C TYR A 94 -5.53 -0.92 0.10
N GLY A 95 -6.63 -0.64 -0.60
CA GLY A 95 -7.86 -1.43 -0.47
C GLY A 95 -7.64 -2.91 -0.81
N ALA A 96 -6.87 -3.20 -1.85
CA ALA A 96 -6.49 -4.56 -2.21
C ALA A 96 -5.63 -5.25 -1.14
N GLN A 97 -4.68 -4.52 -0.54
CA GLN A 97 -3.87 -5.05 0.57
C GLN A 97 -4.74 -5.40 1.78
N VAL A 98 -5.64 -4.50 2.21
CA VAL A 98 -6.53 -4.74 3.35
C VAL A 98 -7.43 -5.95 3.11
N ALA A 99 -7.94 -6.13 1.89
CA ALA A 99 -8.73 -7.31 1.54
C ALA A 99 -7.91 -8.61 1.62
N LEU A 100 -6.64 -8.58 1.17
CA LEU A 100 -5.72 -9.72 1.28
C LEU A 100 -5.36 -10.05 2.74
N GLU A 101 -5.12 -9.04 3.56
CA GLU A 101 -4.84 -9.20 4.99
C GLU A 101 -6.04 -9.83 5.71
N GLY A 102 -7.27 -9.41 5.38
CA GLY A 102 -8.50 -10.00 5.86
C GLY A 102 -8.61 -11.48 5.51
N ALA A 103 -8.46 -11.82 4.22
CA ALA A 103 -8.50 -13.21 3.76
C ALA A 103 -7.42 -14.08 4.41
N ALA A 104 -6.22 -13.54 4.60
CA ALA A 104 -5.12 -14.23 5.28
C ALA A 104 -5.40 -14.44 6.78
N ALA A 105 -6.07 -13.50 7.44
CA ALA A 105 -6.49 -13.64 8.83
C ALA A 105 -7.58 -14.70 8.98
N GLU A 106 -8.59 -14.69 8.11
CA GLU A 106 -9.66 -15.69 8.08
C GLU A 106 -9.11 -17.10 7.83
N PHE A 107 -8.18 -17.24 6.88
CA PHE A 107 -7.51 -18.50 6.59
C PHE A 107 -6.77 -19.05 7.82
N ARG A 108 -6.01 -18.20 8.52
CA ARG A 108 -5.30 -18.60 9.74
C ARG A 108 -6.28 -19.06 10.82
N ALA A 109 -7.33 -18.28 11.06
CA ALA A 109 -8.35 -18.64 12.04
C ALA A 109 -9.08 -19.96 11.68
N ALA A 110 -9.32 -20.22 10.39
CA ALA A 110 -9.91 -21.48 9.93
C ALA A 110 -8.94 -22.66 10.11
N ALA A 111 -7.66 -22.46 9.81
CA ALA A 111 -6.62 -23.48 10.01
C ALA A 111 -6.45 -23.84 11.49
N ASP A 112 -6.48 -22.85 12.38
CA ASP A 112 -6.40 -23.05 13.83
C ASP A 112 -7.61 -23.85 14.33
N ARG A 113 -8.83 -23.47 13.95
CA ARG A 113 -10.04 -24.24 14.28
C ARG A 113 -9.99 -25.68 13.78
N ALA A 114 -9.49 -25.90 12.56
CA ALA A 114 -9.36 -27.24 12.00
C ALA A 114 -8.34 -28.08 12.77
N ARG A 115 -7.27 -27.46 13.25
CA ARG A 115 -6.27 -28.10 14.10
C ARG A 115 -6.86 -28.52 15.45
N ASP A 116 -7.53 -27.60 16.13
CA ASP A 116 -8.16 -27.86 17.43
C ASP A 116 -9.21 -28.99 17.31
N ALA A 117 -10.02 -28.97 16.25
CA ALA A 117 -11.00 -30.01 15.98
C ALA A 117 -10.35 -31.38 15.73
N ALA A 118 -9.22 -31.43 15.01
CA ALA A 118 -8.48 -32.67 14.78
C ALA A 118 -7.84 -33.20 16.08
N GLU A 119 -7.30 -32.33 16.92
CA GLU A 119 -6.74 -32.69 18.23
C GLU A 119 -7.82 -33.27 19.15
N GLN A 120 -9.00 -32.62 19.21
CA GLN A 120 -10.13 -33.10 19.99
C GLN A 120 -10.65 -34.45 19.49
N SER A 121 -10.83 -34.61 18.17
CA SER A 121 -11.25 -35.90 17.58
C SER A 121 -10.28 -37.02 17.95
N ALA A 122 -8.96 -36.76 17.91
CA ALA A 122 -7.96 -37.75 18.28
C ALA A 122 -7.99 -38.12 19.77
N LEU A 123 -8.36 -37.18 20.65
CA LEU A 123 -8.57 -37.46 22.08
C LEU A 123 -9.82 -38.31 22.30
N ASP A 124 -10.92 -37.95 21.65
CA ASP A 124 -12.19 -38.66 21.75
C ASP A 124 -12.07 -40.10 21.25
N ASP A 125 -11.36 -40.31 20.13
CA ASP A 125 -11.06 -41.65 19.60
C ASP A 125 -10.27 -42.51 20.60
N ARG A 126 -9.25 -41.93 21.26
CA ARG A 126 -8.46 -42.63 22.29
C ARG A 126 -9.30 -42.99 23.51
N ILE A 127 -10.15 -42.08 23.96
CA ILE A 127 -11.07 -42.30 25.09
C ILE A 127 -12.07 -43.40 24.72
N GLY A 128 -12.71 -43.29 23.55
CA GLY A 128 -13.64 -44.28 23.01
C GLY A 128 -13.02 -45.67 22.91
N ALA A 129 -11.81 -45.79 22.38
CA ALA A 129 -11.08 -47.05 22.29
C ALA A 129 -10.82 -47.67 23.68
N ARG A 130 -10.42 -46.87 24.67
CA ARG A 130 -10.23 -47.33 26.06
C ARG A 130 -11.54 -47.82 26.68
N HIS A 131 -12.65 -47.09 26.50
CA HIS A 131 -13.96 -47.51 26.99
C HIS A 131 -14.44 -48.80 26.32
N ALA A 132 -14.26 -48.95 25.00
CA ALA A 132 -14.59 -50.18 24.29
C ALA A 132 -13.76 -51.38 24.77
N ALA A 133 -12.46 -51.20 25.02
CA ALA A 133 -11.60 -52.24 25.59
C ALA A 133 -12.06 -52.66 26.99
N ARG A 134 -12.37 -51.70 27.88
CA ARG A 134 -12.90 -51.99 29.23
C ARG A 134 -14.22 -52.75 29.19
N ARG A 135 -15.15 -52.38 28.31
CA ARG A 135 -16.44 -53.10 28.14
C ARG A 135 -16.22 -54.54 27.68
N ARG A 136 -15.30 -54.77 26.72
CA ARG A 136 -14.96 -56.12 26.27
C ARG A 136 -14.33 -56.97 27.38
N ALA A 137 -13.43 -56.38 28.19
CA ALA A 137 -12.86 -57.07 29.33
C ALA A 137 -13.91 -57.44 30.39
N GLY A 138 -14.83 -56.52 30.72
CA GLY A 138 -15.92 -56.78 31.67
C GLY A 138 -16.92 -57.83 31.18
N ALA A 139 -17.26 -57.82 29.89
CA ALA A 139 -18.13 -58.83 29.27
C ALA A 139 -17.47 -60.22 29.22
N GLY A 140 -16.15 -60.29 29.01
CA GLY A 140 -15.40 -61.54 29.07
C GLY A 140 -15.39 -62.18 30.46
N VAL A 141 -15.28 -61.37 31.52
CA VAL A 141 -15.35 -61.85 32.91
C VAL A 141 -16.75 -62.35 33.28
N ALA A 142 -17.81 -61.71 32.79
CA ALA A 142 -19.19 -62.15 33.01
C ALA A 142 -19.52 -63.47 32.29
N ALA A 143 -18.95 -63.72 31.10
CA ALA A 143 -19.15 -64.97 30.36
C ALA A 143 -18.45 -66.18 30.99
N THR A 144 -17.39 -65.97 31.77
CA THR A 144 -16.71 -67.03 32.56
C THR A 144 -17.33 -67.27 33.94
N ALA A 145 -18.35 -66.49 34.33
CA ALA A 145 -18.99 -66.57 35.65
C ALA A 145 -20.45 -67.08 35.61
N ALA A 146 -20.92 -67.58 34.46
CA ALA A 146 -22.20 -68.26 34.35
C ALA A 146 -21.99 -69.79 34.49
N PRO A 147 -22.67 -70.48 35.43
CA PRO A 147 -22.58 -71.93 35.63
C PRO A 147 -23.24 -72.76 34.53
#